data_AF-A0A235IRK4-F1
#
_entry.id   AF-A0A235IRK4-F1
#
_cell.length_a   1.000
_cell.length_b   1.000
_cell.length_c   1.000
_cell.angle_alpha   90.00
_cell.angle_beta   90.00
_cell.angle_gamma   90.00
#
_symmetry.space_group_name_H-M   'P 1'
#
loop_
_entity.id
_entity.type
_entity.pdbx_description
1 polymer ?
#
loop_
_entity_poly.entity_id
_entity_poly.type
_entity_poly.pdbx_seq_one_letter_code
_entity_poly.pdbx_strand_id
1 'polypeptide(L)' 'MHPIEFKKKWQLTYDELALVLGYEGDYTVRSWNMNGRHKRNPQKVVYVACRLLDEKWSTQGKLVDSYL' A
#
# COMPACT_ATOMS: atom_id res chain seq x y z
N MET A 1 -8.84 3.74 3.44
CA MET A 1 -8.74 2.63 2.48
C MET A 1 -7.69 1.64 2.98
N HIS A 2 -7.94 0.33 2.95
CA HIS A 2 -6.95 -0.64 3.42
C HIS A 2 -5.82 -0.80 2.36
N PRO A 3 -4.54 -1.00 2.75
CA PRO A 3 -3.44 -1.12 1.78
C PRO A 3 -3.61 -2.27 0.78
N ILE A 4 -4.22 -3.38 1.22
CA ILE A 4 -4.52 -4.52 0.34
C ILE A 4 -5.66 -4.20 -0.64
N GLU A 5 -6.61 -3.35 -0.27
CA GLU A 5 -7.64 -2.86 -1.21
C GLU A 5 -7.02 -1.92 -2.24
N PHE A 6 -6.14 -1.01 -1.81
CA PHE A 6 -5.35 -0.14 -2.70
C PHE A 6 -4.54 -0.95 -3.72
N LYS A 7 -3.80 -1.96 -3.24
CA LYS A 7 -3.05 -2.89 -4.10
C LYS A 7 -3.92 -3.52 -5.16
N LYS A 8 -5.12 -4.01 -4.79
CA LYS A 8 -6.04 -4.65 -5.72
C LYS A 8 -6.60 -3.65 -6.73
N LYS A 9 -7.04 -2.48 -6.28
CA LYS A 9 -7.60 -1.43 -7.15
C LYS A 9 -6.62 -0.99 -8.23
N TRP A 10 -5.35 -0.80 -7.85
CA TRP A 10 -4.31 -0.28 -8.75
C TRP A 10 -3.39 -1.35 -9.33
N GLN A 11 -3.75 -2.63 -9.14
CA GLN A 11 -3.02 -3.79 -9.65
C GLN A 11 -1.52 -3.75 -9.29
N LEU A 12 -1.20 -3.39 -8.05
CA LEU A 12 0.18 -3.31 -7.58
C LEU A 12 0.72 -4.71 -7.21
N THR A 13 2.01 -4.93 -7.41
CA THR A 13 2.75 -6.01 -6.73
C THR A 13 2.96 -5.65 -5.25
N TYR A 14 3.51 -6.58 -4.45
CA TYR A 14 3.87 -6.23 -3.07
C TYR A 14 5.10 -5.32 -3.01
N ASP A 15 6.06 -5.48 -3.93
CA ASP A 15 7.23 -4.61 -4.03
C ASP A 15 6.83 -3.18 -4.41
N GLU A 16 5.92 -3.02 -5.38
CA GLU A 16 5.39 -1.70 -5.76
C GLU A 16 4.60 -1.05 -4.63
N LEU A 17 3.80 -1.84 -3.90
CA LEU A 17 3.08 -1.34 -2.73
C LEU A 17 4.05 -0.89 -1.62
N ALA A 18 5.14 -1.63 -1.41
CA ALA A 18 6.18 -1.25 -0.46
C ALA A 18 6.88 0.04 -0.87
N LEU A 19 7.30 0.13 -2.14
CA LEU A 19 7.93 1.32 -2.73
C LEU A 19 7.06 2.57 -2.58
N VAL A 20 5.80 2.49 -3.02
CA VAL A 20 4.85 3.61 -2.97
C VAL A 20 4.51 4.00 -1.53
N LEU A 21 4.67 3.11 -0.55
CA LEU A 21 4.46 3.42 0.87
C LEU A 21 5.76 3.76 1.62
N GLY A 22 6.90 3.82 0.93
CA GLY A 22 8.20 4.17 1.51
C GLY A 22 8.82 3.08 2.39
N TYR A 23 8.49 1.81 2.16
CA TYR A 23 9.13 0.67 2.83
C TYR A 23 10.29 0.14 2.00
N GLU A 24 11.41 -0.19 2.67
CA GLU A 24 12.61 -0.77 2.03
C GLU A 24 12.38 -2.16 1.43
N GLY A 25 11.31 -2.86 1.83
CA GLY A 25 11.01 -4.19 1.33
C GLY A 25 9.56 -4.60 1.57
N ASP A 26 9.17 -5.67 0.89
CA ASP A 26 7.76 -6.08 0.80
C ASP A 26 7.24 -6.92 1.98
N TYR A 27 8.14 -7.31 2.89
CA TYR A 27 7.82 -8.13 4.06
C TYR A 27 6.69 -7.53 4.90
N THR A 28 6.80 -6.23 5.21
CA THR A 28 5.82 -5.51 6.03
C THR A 28 4.45 -5.51 5.36
N VAL A 29 4.39 -5.21 4.05
CA VAL A 29 3.11 -5.11 3.35
C VAL A 29 2.47 -6.48 3.09
N ARG A 30 3.27 -7.54 2.91
CA ARG A 30 2.79 -8.93 2.83
C ARG A 30 2.09 -9.35 4.12
N SER A 31 2.63 -8.96 5.27
CA SER A 31 2.06 -9.31 6.58
C SER A 31 0.62 -8.81 6.80
N TRP A 32 0.18 -7.80 6.04
CA TRP A 32 -1.19 -7.26 6.12
C TRP A 32 -2.23 -8.08 5.35
N ASN A 33 -1.79 -8.98 4.47
CA ASN A 33 -2.66 -9.90 3.73
C ASN A 33 -2.54 -11.36 4.19
N MET A 34 -1.82 -11.61 5.29
CA MET A 34 -1.72 -12.96 5.85
C MET A 34 -2.94 -13.30 6.71
N ASN A 35 -3.17 -14.59 6.88
CA ASN A 35 -4.16 -15.13 7.83
C ASN A 35 -3.46 -15.61 9.11
N GLY A 36 -4.17 -15.57 10.24
CA GLY A 36 -3.72 -16.13 11.52
C GLY A 36 -2.70 -15.26 12.28
N ARG A 37 -1.87 -15.91 13.10
CA ARG A 37 -0.99 -15.27 14.11
C ARG A 37 0.07 -14.32 13.54
N HIS A 38 0.43 -14.49 12.26
CA HIS A 38 1.41 -13.66 11.58
C HIS A 38 0.81 -12.43 10.89
N LYS A 39 -0.53 -12.30 10.89
CA LYS A 39 -1.19 -11.11 10.36
C LYS A 39 -0.84 -9.90 11.20
N ARG A 40 -0.39 -8.82 10.55
CA ARG A 40 -0.22 -7.51 11.17
C ARG A 40 -1.28 -6.56 10.65
N ASN A 41 -1.60 -5.56 11.46
CA ASN A 41 -2.43 -4.45 11.01
C ASN A 41 -1.52 -3.29 10.57
N PRO A 42 -1.82 -2.61 9.45
CA PRO A 42 -1.13 -1.39 9.07
C PRO A 42 -1.26 -0.31 10.15
N GLN A 43 -0.29 0.59 10.24
CA GLN A 43 -0.40 1.77 11.10
C GLN A 43 -1.42 2.76 10.52
N LYS A 44 -2.03 3.62 11.36
CA LYS A 44 -3.02 4.62 10.93
C LYS A 44 -2.53 5.49 9.77
N VAL A 45 -1.25 5.89 9.79
CA VAL A 45 -0.63 6.70 8.73
C VAL A 45 -0.69 6.01 7.37
N VAL A 46 -0.59 4.69 7.32
CA VAL A 46 -0.65 3.92 6.07
C VAL A 46 -2.05 4.00 5.45
N TYR A 47 -3.11 3.94 6.26
CA TYR A 47 -4.48 4.10 5.75
C TYR A 47 -4.72 5.49 5.15
N VAL A 48 -4.12 6.52 5.74
CA VAL A 48 -4.17 7.90 5.24
C VAL A 48 -3.38 8.01 3.94
N ALA A 49 -2.15 7.50 3.90
CA ALA A 49 -1.32 7.48 2.70
C ALA A 49 -2.03 6.78 1.53
N CYS A 50 -2.59 5.58 1.75
CA CYS A 50 -3.35 4.88 0.71
C CYS A 50 -4.57 5.67 0.22
N ARG A 51 -5.24 6.44 1.09
CA ARG A 51 -6.37 7.28 0.67
C ARG A 51 -5.91 8.47 -0.18
N LEU A 52 -4.87 9.17 0.25
CA LEU A 52 -4.34 10.33 -0.48
C LEU A 52 -3.76 9.92 -1.84
N LEU A 53 -3.06 8.80 -1.89
CA LEU A 53 -2.56 8.21 -3.14
C LEU A 53 -3.70 7.80 -4.06
N ASP A 54 -4.77 7.21 -3.52
CA ASP A 54 -5.95 6.85 -4.30
C ASP A 54 -6.60 8.08 -4.96
N GLU A 55 -6.82 9.14 -4.17
CA GLU A 55 -7.37 10.41 -4.66
C GLU A 55 -6.44 11.06 -5.72
N LYS A 56 -5.12 11.02 -5.50
CA LYS A 56 -4.12 11.52 -6.46
C LYS A 56 -4.12 10.71 -7.76
N TRP A 57 -4.07 9.39 -7.69
CA TRP A 57 -4.00 8.55 -8.89
C TRP A 57 -5.33 8.51 -9.65
N SER A 58 -6.46 8.68 -8.96
CA SER A 58 -7.76 8.85 -9.62
C SER A 58 -7.86 10.15 -10.42
N THR A 59 -7.09 11.18 -10.08
CA THR A 59 -7.09 12.47 -10.79
C THR A 59 -5.96 12.61 -11.82
N GLN A 60 -4.78 12.06 -11.52
CA GLN A 60 -3.56 12.26 -12.30
C GLN A 60 -3.07 11.00 -13.02
N GLY A 61 -3.68 9.84 -12.76
CA GLY A 61 -3.20 8.54 -13.20
C GLY A 61 -2.24 7.88 -12.22
N LYS A 62 -2.10 6.56 -12.35
CA LYS A 62 -1.18 5.74 -11.55
C LYS A 62 0.27 6.11 -11.85
N LEU A 63 1.05 6.36 -10.81
CA LEU A 63 2.50 6.54 -10.89
C LEU A 63 3.19 5.70 -9.81
N VAL A 64 3.96 4.71 -10.23
CA VAL A 64 4.70 3.83 -9.32
C VAL A 64 6.08 4.44 -9.07
N ASP A 65 6.14 5.29 -8.06
CA ASP A 65 7.35 5.94 -7.57
C ASP A 65 7.29 6.02 -6.04
N SER A 66 8.42 6.28 -5.37
CA SER A 66 8.39 6.45 -3.91
C SER A 66 7.52 7.65 -3.53
N TYR A 67 6.70 7.48 -2.49
CA TYR A 67 5.93 8.60 -1.94
C TYR A 67 6.81 9.59 -1.14
N LEU A 68 8.01 9.17 -0.76
CA LEU A 68 9.06 9.99 -0.16
C LEU A 68 9.91 10.67 -1.24
#